data_AF-A0A835XBL2-F1
#
_entry.id   AF-A0A835XBL2-F1
#
_cell.length_a   1.000
_cell.length_b   1.000
_cell.length_c   1.000
_cell.angle_alpha   90.00
_cell.angle_beta   90.00
_cell.angle_gamma   90.00
#
_symmetry.space_group_name_H-M   'P 1'
#
loop_
_entity.id
_entity.type
_entity.pdbx_description
1 polymer ?
#
loop_
_entity_poly.entity_id
_entity_poly.type
_entity_poly.pdbx_seq_one_letter_code
_entity_poly.pdbx_strand_id
1 'polypeptide(L)' 'MKQINIPLSCPSCDGKMYSIRYDAPLKILKERSWQICRSCGFERNTDDFKRGLLTV' A
#
# COMPACT_ATOMS: atom_id res chain seq x y z
N MET A 1 -8.39 -3.17 14.02
CA MET A 1 -7.81 -3.07 12.66
C MET A 1 -6.92 -4.29 12.42
N LYS A 2 -7.26 -5.18 11.46
CA LYS A 2 -6.38 -6.30 11.09
C LYS A 2 -5.35 -5.82 10.08
N GLN A 3 -4.09 -5.68 10.49
CA GLN A 3 -2.97 -5.45 9.58
C GLN A 3 -2.74 -6.71 8.75
N ILE A 4 -2.94 -6.61 7.44
CA ILE A 4 -2.53 -7.67 6.51
C ILE A 4 -1.06 -7.39 6.19
N ASN A 5 -0.16 -8.14 6.83
CA ASN A 5 1.27 -8.11 6.52
C ASN A 5 1.52 -8.94 5.26
N ILE A 6 1.25 -8.36 4.09
CA ILE A 6 1.76 -8.94 2.83
C ILE A 6 3.25 -8.58 2.79
N PRO A 7 4.18 -9.56 2.72
CA PRO A 7 5.61 -9.27 2.63
C PRO A 7 5.94 -8.73 1.23
N LEU A 8 5.67 -7.43 1.02
CA LEU A 8 6.02 -6.73 -0.21
C LEU A 8 7.36 -6.03 -0.02
N SER A 9 8.32 -6.33 -0.90
CA SER A 9 9.59 -5.63 -0.98
C SER A 9 9.39 -4.22 -1.54
N CYS A 10 10.09 -3.25 -0.96
CA CYS A 10 10.08 -1.87 -1.40
C CYS A 10 10.88 -1.75 -2.70
N PRO A 11 10.30 -1.22 -3.79
CA PRO A 11 11.01 -1.06 -5.05
C PRO A 11 12.19 -0.06 -4.99
N SER A 12 12.28 0.73 -3.92
CA SER A 12 13.34 1.74 -3.74
C SER A 12 14.51 1.28 -2.87
N CYS A 13 14.32 0.32 -1.95
CA CYS A 13 15.37 -0.07 -0.99
C CYS A 13 15.31 -1.53 -0.55
N ASP A 14 14.46 -2.35 -1.17
CA ASP A 14 14.16 -3.74 -0.78
C ASP A 14 13.65 -3.95 0.66
N GLY A 15 13.41 -2.86 1.41
CA GLY A 15 12.82 -2.88 2.73
C GLY A 15 11.37 -3.36 2.73
N LYS A 16 10.81 -3.63 3.93
CA LYS A 16 9.43 -4.12 4.05
C LYS A 16 8.41 -3.00 3.86
N MET A 17 7.43 -3.25 3.00
CA MET A 17 6.24 -2.41 2.87
C MET A 17 5.09 -2.93 3.74
N TYR A 18 4.24 -2.02 4.21
CA TYR A 18 3.04 -2.33 4.98
C TYR A 18 1.83 -1.54 4.48
N SER A 19 0.64 -2.11 4.64
CA SER A 19 -0.61 -1.50 4.22
C SER A 19 -1.23 -0.66 5.33
N ILE A 20 -1.61 0.58 5.00
CA ILE A 20 -2.43 1.44 5.84
C ILE A 20 -3.81 1.57 5.18
N ARG A 21 -4.87 1.48 5.97
CA ARG A 21 -6.25 1.71 5.54
C ARG A 21 -6.77 2.97 6.22
N TYR A 22 -7.42 3.81 5.44
CA TYR A 22 -8.10 4.99 5.92
C TYR A 22 -9.60 4.83 5.69
N ASP A 23 -10.37 5.08 6.75
CA ASP A 23 -11.82 5.16 6.65
C ASP A 23 -12.19 6.29 5.68
N ALA A 24 -13.03 5.97 4.71
CA ALA A 24 -13.54 6.97 3.80
C ALA A 24 -14.53 7.88 4.57
N PRO A 25 -14.44 9.21 4.43
CA PRO A 25 -15.32 10.13 5.15
C PRO A 25 -16.80 9.96 4.78
N LEU A 26 -17.08 9.41 3.59
CA LEU A 26 -18.41 9.05 3.14
C LEU A 26 -18.49 7.55 2.88
N LYS A 27 -19.52 6.88 3.41
CA LYS A 27 -19.72 5.42 3.27
C LYS A 27 -19.92 4.95 1.81
N ILE A 28 -20.30 5.86 0.91
CA ILE A 28 -20.44 5.57 -0.54
C ILE A 28 -19.09 5.48 -1.26
N LEU A 29 -18.04 6.06 -0.68
CA LEU A 29 -16.70 6.03 -1.24
C LEU A 29 -16.00 4.74 -0.81
N LYS A 30 -15.24 4.13 -1.73
CA LYS A 30 -14.40 2.98 -1.40
C LYS A 30 -13.33 3.39 -0.39
N GLU A 31 -13.07 2.52 0.59
CA GLU A 31 -11.94 2.66 1.50
C GLU A 31 -10.65 2.82 0.70
N ARG A 32 -9.80 3.78 1.12
CA ARG A 32 -8.51 4.01 0.48
C ARG A 32 -7.44 3.29 1.29
N SER A 33 -6.56 2.60 0.58
CA SER A 33 -5.38 1.96 1.15
C SER A 33 -4.09 2.43 0.49
N TRP A 34 -3.08 2.69 1.32
CA TRP A 34 -1.72 3.06 0.91
C TRP A 34 -0.73 1.99 1.36
N GLN A 35 0.35 1.85 0.61
CA GLN A 35 1.49 1.01 0.97
C GLN A 35 2.67 1.91 1.28
N ILE A 36 3.28 1.77 2.46
CA ILE A 36 4.42 2.58 2.90
C ILE A 36 5.60 1.67 3.27
N CYS A 37 6.82 2.04 2.87
CA CYS A 37 8.04 1.38 3.30
C CYS A 37 8.51 1.93 4.64
N ARG A 38 8.78 1.05 5.61
CA ARG A 38 9.28 1.46 6.93
C ARG A 38 10.71 2.00 6.90
N SER A 39 11.51 1.56 5.93
CA SER A 39 12.95 1.86 5.87
C SER A 39 13.25 3.20 5.20
N CYS A 40 12.65 3.46 4.03
CA CYS A 40 12.94 4.67 3.24
C CYS A 40 11.75 5.63 3.09
N GLY A 41 10.59 5.31 3.67
CA GLY A 41 9.40 6.16 3.55
C GLY A 41 8.72 6.13 2.18
N PHE A 42 9.21 5.34 1.22
CA PHE A 42 8.58 5.19 -0.09
C PHE A 42 7.11 4.80 0.06
N GLU A 43 6.23 5.55 -0.59
CA GLU A 43 4.80 5.33 -0.59
C GLU A 43 4.25 5.10 -1.99
N ARG A 44 3.19 4.30 -2.08
CA ARG A 44 2.38 4.17 -3.29
C ARG A 44 0.95 3.86 -2.89
N ASN A 45 0.00 4.32 -3.70
CA ASN A 45 -1.39 3.94 -3.50
C ASN A 45 -1.66 2.52 -4.06
N THR A 46 -2.85 2.02 -3.78
CA THR A 46 -3.25 0.66 -4.19
C THR A 46 -3.43 0.53 -5.71
N ASP A 47 -3.78 1.60 -6.40
CA ASP A 47 -3.94 1.61 -7.85
C ASP A 47 -2.58 1.48 -8.55
N ASP A 48 -1.59 2.26 -8.11
CA ASP A 48 -0.20 2.18 -8.59
C ASP A 48 0.40 0.79 -8.33
N PHE A 49 0.12 0.22 -7.16
CA PHE A 49 0.52 -1.16 -6.85
C PHE A 49 -0.08 -2.17 -7.82
N LYS A 50 -1.40 -2.10 -8.08
CA LYS A 50 -2.09 -2.99 -9.02
C LYS A 50 -1.54 -2.84 -10.43
N ARG A 51 -1.28 -1.61 -10.88
CA ARG A 51 -0.67 -1.35 -12.19
C ARG A 51 0.70 -2.01 -12.32
N GLY A 52 1.52 -1.95 -11.28
CA GLY A 52 2.83 -2.61 -11.23
C GLY A 52 2.76 -4.15 -11.26
N LEU A 53 1.69 -4.76 -10.77
CA LEU A 53 1.48 -6.22 -10.88
C LEU A 53 1.07 -6.64 -12.29
N LEU A 54 0.38 -5.78 -13.02
CA LEU A 54 -0.13 -6.05 -14.38
C LEU A 54 0.90 -5.76 -15.47
N THR A 55 2.09 -5.27 -15.12
CA THR A 55 3.19 -4.99 -16.05
C THR A 55 4.21 -6.14 -16.16
N VAL A 56 3.86 -7.31 -15.62
CA VAL A 56 4.62 -8.57 -15.76
C VAL A 56 4.09 -9.39 -16.93
#